data_AF-A0A7W9HDA1-F1
#
_entry.id   AF-A0A7W9HDA1-F1
#
_cell.length_a   1.000
_cell.length_b   1.000
_cell.length_c   1.000
_cell.angle_alpha   90.00
_cell.angle_beta   90.00
_cell.angle_gamma   90.00
#
_symmetry.space_group_name_H-M   'P 1'
#
loop_
_entity.id
_entity.type
_entity.pdbx_description
1 polymer ?
#
loop_
_entity_poly.entity_id
_entity_poly.type
_entity_poly.pdbx_seq_one_letter_code
_entity_poly.pdbx_strand_id
1 'polypeptide(L)' 'MVEVAAADDETALAVQELLAARCAIAPADRTTREPGEPGVRLRFFLDLRQEPGS' A
#
# COMPACT_ATOMS: atom_id res chain seq x y z
N MET A 1 4.39 -8.83 2.74
CA MET A 1 3.03 -8.47 2.29
C MET A 1 2.51 -7.43 3.26
N VAL A 2 2.05 -6.29 2.76
CA VAL A 2 1.42 -5.24 3.56
C VAL A 2 -0.05 -5.15 3.16
N GLU A 3 -0.93 -4.98 4.13
CA GLU A 3 -2.34 -4.65 3.90
C GLU A 3 -2.64 -3.31 4.56
N VAL A 4 -3.25 -2.40 3.78
CA VAL A 4 -3.65 -1.07 4.23
C VAL A 4 -5.17 -0.98 4.18
N ALA A 5 -5.79 -0.61 5.30
CA ALA A 5 -7.19 -0.22 5.36
C ALA A 5 -7.28 1.31 5.34
N ALA A 6 -8.10 1.87 4.46
CA ALA A 6 -8.32 3.31 4.36
C ALA A 6 -9.78 3.62 4.05
N ALA A 7 -10.21 4.85 4.29
CA ALA A 7 -11.58 5.28 3.98
C ALA A 7 -11.88 5.27 2.48
N ASP A 8 -10.87 5.57 1.66
CA ASP A 8 -10.96 5.75 0.22
C ASP A 8 -9.67 5.34 -0.49
N ASP A 9 -9.80 5.26 -1.81
CA ASP A 9 -8.76 4.77 -2.72
C ASP A 9 -7.54 5.71 -2.75
N GLU A 10 -7.78 7.02 -2.69
CA GLU A 10 -6.73 8.05 -2.70
C GLU A 10 -5.81 7.89 -1.49
N THR A 11 -6.40 7.75 -0.30
CA THR A 11 -5.66 7.59 0.96
C THR A 11 -4.86 6.28 0.96
N ALA A 12 -5.44 5.18 0.48
CA ALA A 12 -4.74 3.89 0.41
C ALA A 12 -3.52 3.95 -0.52
N LEU A 13 -3.68 4.57 -1.69
CA LEU A 13 -2.60 4.72 -2.67
C LEU A 13 -1.53 5.70 -2.19
N ALA A 14 -1.90 6.78 -1.49
CA ALA A 14 -0.93 7.69 -0.88
C ALA A 14 -0.01 7.00 0.13
N VAL A 15 -0.52 6.03 0.88
CA VAL A 15 0.29 5.20 1.80
C VAL A 15 1.27 4.31 1.02
N GLN A 16 0.86 3.73 -0.12
CA GLN A 16 1.75 2.97 -0.99
C GLN A 16 2.90 3.84 -1.50
N GLU A 17 2.62 5.05 -1.98
CA GLU A 17 3.65 6.00 -2.46
C GLU A 17 4.62 6.40 -1.34
N LEU A 18 4.11 6.64 -0.12
CA LEU A 18 4.95 6.96 1.04
C LEU A 18 5.92 5.83 1.39
N LEU A 19 5.51 4.58 1.20
CA LEU A 19 6.34 3.40 1.42
C LEU A 19 7.29 3.13 0.25
N ALA A 20 6.86 3.37 -0.98
CA ALA A 20 7.70 3.30 -2.19
C ALA A 20 8.89 4.27 -2.11
N ALA A 21 8.72 5.42 -1.47
CA ALA A 21 9.79 6.40 -1.26
C ALA A 21 10.94 5.90 -0.36
N ARG A 22 10.72 4.83 0.42
CA ARG A 22 11.69 4.31 1.40
C ARG A 22 12.14 2.88 1.13
N CYS A 23 11.41 2.14 0.31
CA CYS A 23 11.63 0.72 0.09
C CYS A 23 11.25 0.35 -1.34
N ALA A 24 11.88 -0.70 -1.87
CA ALA A 24 11.39 -1.30 -3.10
C ALA A 24 10.01 -1.93 -2.84
N ILE A 25 9.06 -1.67 -3.73
CA ILE A 25 7.71 -2.26 -3.68
C ILE A 25 7.35 -2.87 -5.04
N ALA A 26 6.46 -3.86 -5.00
CA ALA A 26 5.65 -4.21 -6.16
C ALA A 26 4.29 -3.52 -5.99
N PRO A 27 4.03 -2.39 -6.67
CA PRO A 27 2.83 -1.60 -6.45
C PRO A 27 1.58 -2.37 -6.84
N ALA A 28 0.49 -2.12 -6.14
CA ALA A 28 -0.83 -2.56 -6.53
C ALA A 28 -1.54 -1.46 -7.31
N ASP A 29 -2.13 -1.84 -8.44
CA ASP A 29 -2.88 -0.93 -9.31
C ASP A 29 -4.29 -0.63 -8.80
N ARG A 30 -4.80 -1.44 -7.85
CA ARG A 30 -6.19 -1.38 -7.41
C ARG A 30 -6.32 -1.72 -5.93
N THR A 31 -7.23 -1.00 -5.31
CA THR A 31 -7.85 -1.28 -4.03
C THR A 31 -9.03 -2.25 -4.21
N THR A 32 -9.47 -2.83 -3.10
CA THR A 32 -10.62 -3.72 -3.01
C THR A 32 -11.57 -3.21 -1.93
N ARG A 33 -12.88 -3.44 -2.08
CA ARG A 33 -13.88 -3.13 -1.05
C ARG A 33 -14.44 -4.44 -0.51
N GLU A 34 -14.14 -4.73 0.74
CA GLU A 34 -14.63 -5.93 1.41
C GLU A 34 -16.07 -5.71 1.91
N PRO A 35 -17.00 -6.64 1.65
CA PRO A 35 -18.37 -6.52 2.13
C PRO A 35 -18.45 -6.35 3.65
N GLY A 36 -19.12 -5.30 4.11
CA GLY A 36 -19.31 -5.02 5.53
C GLY A 36 -18.20 -4.20 6.18
N GLU A 37 -17.12 -3.87 5.46
CA GLU A 37 -16.08 -2.98 5.96
C GLU A 37 -16.31 -1.53 5.51
N PRO A 38 -16.13 -0.55 6.42
CA PRO A 38 -16.16 0.86 6.05
C PRO A 38 -14.82 1.25 5.41
N GLY A 39 -14.71 1.11 4.08
CA GLY A 39 -13.57 1.62 3.33
C GLY A 39 -13.05 0.67 2.25
N VAL A 40 -11.73 0.76 2.02
CA VAL A 40 -11.00 0.01 0.99
C VAL A 40 -9.78 -0.68 1.61
N ARG A 41 -9.35 -1.76 0.95
CA ARG A 41 -8.14 -2.52 1.25
C ARG A 41 -7.18 -2.44 0.07
N LEU A 42 -5.93 -2.10 0.34
CA LEU A 42 -4.82 -2.20 -0.61
C LEU A 42 -3.83 -3.26 -0.13
N ARG A 43 -3.45 -4.18 -1.01
CA ARG A 43 -2.50 -5.26 -0.73
C ARG A 43 -1.34 -5.20 -1.71
N PHE A 44 -0.13 -5.10 -1.20
CA PHE A 44 1.07 -5.07 -2.03
C PHE A 44 2.30 -5.66 -1.31
N PHE A 45 3.37 -5.90 -2.06
CA PHE A 45 4.61 -6.41 -1.52
C PHE A 45 5.59 -5.27 -1.27
N LEU A 46 6.13 -5.24 -0.05
CA LEU A 46 7.17 -4.35 0.41
C LEU A 46 8.43 -5.18 0.65
N ASP A 47 9.54 -4.80 0.01
CA ASP A 47 10.84 -5.39 0.24
C ASP A 47 11.63 -4.51 1.22
N LEU A 48 11.87 -5.03 2.42
CA LEU A 48 12.55 -4.34 3.51
C LEU A 48 14.08 -4.52 3.48
N ARG A 49 14.62 -5.20 2.47
CA ARG A 49 16.05 -5.48 2.37
C ARG A 49 16.78 -4.24 1.87
N GLN A 50 17.14 -3.39 2.83
CA GLN A 50 18.08 -2.26 2.75
C GLN A 50 17.58 -1.04 1.95
N GLU A 51 17.92 0.12 2.50
CA GLU A 51 17.44 1.45 2.11
C GLU A 51 17.84 1.80 0.67
N PRO A 52 17.04 2.58 -0.08
CA PRO A 52 17.48 3.14 -1.35
C PRO A 52 18.61 4.14 -1.09
N GLY A 53 19.85 3.66 -1.21
CA GLY A 53 21.07 4.46 -1.11
C GLY A 53 21.82 4.29 0.22
N SER A 54 22.90 3.51 0.17
CA SER A 54 24.13 3.86 0.88
C SER A 54 25.11 4.46 -0.12
#